data_AF-A0A954RIU3-F1
#
_entry.id   AF-A0A954RIU3-F1
#
_cell.length_a   1.000
_cell.length_b   1.000
_cell.length_c   1.000
_cell.angle_alpha   90.00
_cell.angle_beta   90.00
_cell.angle_gamma   90.00
#
_symmetry.space_group_name_H-M   'P 1'
#
loop_
_entity.id
_entity.type
_entity.pdbx_description
1 polymer ?
#
loop_
_entity_poly.entity_id
_entity_poly.type
_entity_poly.pdbx_seq_one_letter_code
_entity_poly.pdbx_strand_id
1 'polypeptide(L)'
;MLRSALRGLAIAGLTLASQVGLSADEPRQIQYQPTSEDFLNPERGFLKFKNLVQPSGYAQVRAQGHSIIYGQVLASSFRDGPLSDEFLQKIQSGFDAARENGLKVKFRLSYSNDIGQPDAPKAVVLQHIQQLAPLWKQNKDVMFHMDAGFIGAWGEWHSSTNGLTNPTDRSDILHAILDALPVDRSVSVRTPHFKREIFAGAQVTAIEITSETAFDGSDLSRVGHVNDCFLSSPTDVGTYINPGGQWPVSRELEYIGNESKYVAFGGETCGLDPRNESARAMAEMQQLHIDYLNLDWHPDVIQRWKDEGKFAEISRSIGYRYQLHSVALPDTARIGGKLNLQIDLENVGFGELFNERKVEVVLRNNQTAELTTTALSVDPRRWTGGEKQTLTLQLALPETLANGTYTLGLWLPDADSDLRNDVRYAVRFANENVWDPISGVNWLSNSLHLTRETVGVLLEDASSLRELVGNEALRGDFDGDGDNDVADIDALAAAIRAQSNDLRWDLDGDGRVSSADHTTWVRVIKYTTAGDATLDGTFDSTDLVQAFQAGRYETGLAAGWAEGDWTGDGLFDSGDLVAAFTAGGYEAEAVEVTVVPEPTSSAFAVTAFAFVCGSVLRRRVRGNIDTAATR
;
A
#
# COMPACT_ATOMS: atom_id res chain seq x y z
N MET A 1 23.13 -69.49 -55.07
CA MET A 1 23.23 -70.25 -53.80
C MET A 1 22.60 -69.41 -52.70
N LEU A 2 21.75 -70.04 -51.88
CA LEU A 2 21.30 -69.73 -50.51
C LEU A 2 21.68 -68.36 -49.87
N ARG A 3 20.90 -67.73 -49.00
CA ARG A 3 19.52 -67.83 -48.46
C ARG A 3 19.38 -66.61 -47.52
N SER A 4 18.14 -66.17 -47.28
CA SER A 4 17.62 -65.52 -46.04
C SER A 4 18.25 -64.19 -45.56
N ALA A 5 17.54 -63.19 -45.05
CA ALA A 5 16.17 -63.04 -44.53
C ALA A 5 15.94 -61.50 -44.38
N LEU A 6 14.79 -60.94 -44.77
CA LEU A 6 13.67 -60.58 -43.87
C LEU A 6 14.10 -59.60 -42.75
N ARG A 7 13.55 -58.42 -42.50
CA ARG A 7 12.31 -57.66 -42.82
C ARG A 7 12.65 -56.21 -42.38
N GLY A 8 12.02 -55.13 -42.84
CA GLY A 8 10.82 -54.96 -43.64
C GLY A 8 10.66 -53.45 -43.91
N LEU A 9 10.01 -53.19 -45.04
CA LEU A 9 9.69 -51.94 -45.73
C LEU A 9 9.78 -50.61 -44.95
N ALA A 10 10.58 -49.73 -45.54
CA ALA A 10 10.40 -48.29 -45.56
C ALA A 10 9.36 -47.85 -46.62
N ILE A 11 9.13 -46.53 -46.65
CA ILE A 11 8.54 -45.65 -47.68
C ILE A 11 7.21 -45.05 -47.20
N ALA A 12 7.26 -43.97 -46.41
CA ALA A 12 7.50 -42.56 -46.82
C ALA A 12 6.25 -41.89 -47.40
N GLY A 13 5.52 -41.22 -46.52
CA GLY A 13 4.72 -40.04 -46.84
C GLY A 13 5.28 -38.88 -46.03
N LEU A 14 6.01 -37.98 -46.69
CA LEU A 14 6.35 -36.68 -46.12
C LEU A 14 5.03 -35.94 -45.83
N THR A 15 4.75 -35.68 -44.56
CA THR A 15 3.90 -34.55 -44.16
C THR A 15 4.75 -33.69 -43.24
N LEU A 16 5.12 -32.50 -43.74
CA LEU A 16 5.58 -31.42 -42.87
C LEU A 16 4.40 -31.11 -41.95
N ALA A 17 4.44 -31.60 -40.71
CA ALA A 17 3.64 -31.05 -39.64
C ALA A 17 4.24 -29.68 -39.31
N SER A 18 3.72 -28.63 -39.93
CA SER A 18 3.84 -27.29 -39.39
C SER A 18 3.13 -27.28 -38.05
N GLN A 19 3.89 -27.35 -36.96
CA GLN A 19 3.42 -26.99 -35.64
C GLN A 19 3.00 -25.51 -35.69
N VAL A 20 1.71 -25.26 -35.83
CA VAL A 20 1.14 -23.97 -35.44
C VAL A 20 0.73 -24.16 -33.98
N GLY A 21 1.59 -23.70 -33.08
CA GLY A 21 1.26 -23.61 -31.67
C GLY A 21 0.12 -22.61 -31.50
N LEU A 22 -0.95 -23.02 -30.83
CA LEU A 22 -1.95 -22.14 -30.25
C LEU A 22 -1.29 -21.42 -29.07
N SER A 23 -0.73 -20.24 -29.27
CA SER A 23 -0.38 -19.38 -28.12
C SER A 23 -1.62 -18.62 -27.70
N ALA A 24 -2.08 -18.83 -26.47
CA ALA A 24 -2.63 -17.72 -25.71
C ALA A 24 -1.63 -16.57 -25.85
N ASP A 25 -2.06 -15.40 -26.30
CA ASP A 25 -1.16 -14.29 -26.65
C ASP A 25 -0.14 -14.11 -25.51
N GLU A 26 1.12 -14.47 -25.75
CA GLU A 26 2.12 -14.46 -24.68
C GLU A 26 2.20 -13.03 -24.15
N PRO A 27 2.15 -12.82 -22.82
CA PRO A 27 2.13 -11.47 -22.29
C PRO A 27 3.36 -10.74 -22.77
N ARG A 28 3.15 -9.61 -23.46
CA ARG A 28 4.23 -8.78 -23.97
C ARG A 28 5.09 -8.32 -22.80
N GLN A 29 6.38 -8.61 -22.87
CA GLN A 29 7.34 -8.10 -21.90
C GLN A 29 7.91 -6.75 -22.35
N ILE A 30 7.83 -5.77 -21.45
CA ILE A 30 8.49 -4.47 -21.57
C ILE A 30 9.64 -4.44 -20.56
N GLN A 31 10.84 -4.15 -21.04
CA GLN A 31 12.04 -4.00 -20.22
C GLN A 31 12.34 -2.52 -20.03
N TYR A 32 12.70 -2.12 -18.80
CA TYR A 32 12.95 -0.72 -18.46
C TYR A 32 14.43 -0.45 -18.24
N GLN A 33 14.89 0.69 -18.74
CA GLN A 33 16.25 1.14 -18.49
C GLN A 33 16.31 1.93 -17.18
N PRO A 34 17.25 1.61 -16.28
CA PRO A 34 17.44 2.37 -15.05
C PRO A 34 18.06 3.74 -15.35
N THR A 35 17.79 4.74 -14.51
CA THR A 35 18.49 6.03 -14.56
C THR A 35 19.35 6.27 -13.32
N SER A 36 20.49 6.93 -13.54
CA SER A 36 21.36 7.43 -12.47
C SER A 36 21.04 8.87 -12.04
N GLU A 37 20.01 9.48 -12.63
CA GLU A 37 19.55 10.83 -12.28
C GLU A 37 19.24 10.92 -10.78
N ASP A 38 19.76 11.96 -10.14
CA ASP A 38 19.37 12.32 -8.78
C ASP A 38 18.11 13.18 -8.85
N PHE A 39 17.05 12.72 -8.18
CA PHE A 39 15.74 13.34 -8.24
C PHE A 39 15.06 13.31 -6.88
N LEU A 40 14.11 14.22 -6.72
CA LEU A 40 13.37 14.39 -5.48
C LEU A 40 12.22 13.40 -5.38
N ASN A 41 12.29 12.55 -4.37
CA ASN A 41 11.16 11.82 -3.81
C ASN A 41 10.86 12.37 -2.41
N PRO A 42 9.61 12.27 -1.93
CA PRO A 42 9.27 12.68 -0.57
C PRO A 42 9.98 11.79 0.47
N GLU A 43 10.19 12.32 1.67
CA GLU A 43 10.55 11.52 2.86
C GLU A 43 11.90 10.79 2.80
N ARG A 44 12.80 11.20 1.89
CA ARG A 44 14.16 10.64 1.77
C ARG A 44 15.22 11.65 1.39
N GLY A 45 16.48 11.26 1.59
CA GLY A 45 17.65 11.95 1.06
C GLY A 45 18.31 12.91 2.04
N PHE A 46 19.09 13.85 1.53
CA PHE A 46 19.70 14.87 2.38
C PHE A 46 18.66 15.89 2.87
N LEU A 47 18.64 16.14 4.18
CA LEU A 47 17.82 17.19 4.79
C LEU A 47 18.60 18.49 4.96
N LYS A 48 17.85 19.60 5.01
CA LYS A 48 18.35 20.95 5.31
C LYS A 48 17.81 21.43 6.64
N PHE A 49 18.65 22.08 7.44
CA PHE A 49 18.24 22.69 8.70
C PHE A 49 17.29 23.87 8.44
N LYS A 50 16.17 23.92 9.17
CA LYS A 50 15.24 25.05 9.18
C LYS A 50 14.70 25.31 10.57
N ASN A 51 14.63 26.59 10.93
CA ASN A 51 13.88 27.03 12.09
C ASN A 51 12.38 27.04 11.75
N LEU A 52 11.60 26.20 12.42
CA LEU A 52 10.18 26.06 12.15
C LEU A 52 9.35 27.25 12.68
N VAL A 53 9.85 27.97 13.70
CA VAL A 53 9.17 29.18 14.23
C VAL A 53 9.55 30.47 13.49
N GLN A 54 10.43 30.37 12.50
CA GLN A 54 10.84 31.48 11.65
C GLN A 54 11.04 30.97 10.20
N PRO A 55 9.94 30.62 9.50
CA PRO A 55 10.02 30.02 8.17
C PRO A 55 10.70 30.98 7.19
N SER A 56 11.89 30.60 6.73
CA SER A 56 12.68 31.39 5.79
C SER A 56 13.51 30.50 4.87
N GLY A 57 13.55 30.89 3.59
CA GLY A 57 14.37 30.21 2.60
C GLY A 57 13.88 28.80 2.22
N TYR A 58 12.58 28.49 2.35
CA TYR A 58 12.02 27.16 2.09
C TYR A 58 11.98 26.84 0.59
N ALA A 59 11.60 27.81 -0.25
CA ALA A 59 11.64 27.68 -1.71
C ALA A 59 13.03 27.26 -2.23
N GLN A 60 14.09 27.77 -1.60
CA GLN A 60 15.48 27.48 -1.94
C GLN A 60 15.86 26.04 -1.62
N VAL A 61 15.26 25.42 -0.59
CA VAL A 61 15.54 24.01 -0.23
C VAL A 61 15.21 23.11 -1.41
N ARG A 62 14.01 23.26 -1.98
CA ARG A 62 13.57 22.44 -3.12
C ARG A 62 14.33 22.78 -4.39
N ALA A 63 14.60 24.07 -4.64
CA ALA A 63 15.42 24.50 -5.78
C ALA A 63 16.87 23.99 -5.72
N GLN A 64 17.38 23.66 -4.53
CA GLN A 64 18.71 23.07 -4.30
C GLN A 64 18.71 21.54 -4.35
N GLY A 65 17.57 20.90 -4.68
CA GLY A 65 17.50 19.45 -4.77
C GLY A 65 17.27 18.74 -3.44
N HIS A 66 16.50 19.35 -2.51
CA HIS A 66 16.07 18.71 -1.26
C HIS A 66 14.55 18.72 -1.09
N SER A 67 13.96 17.62 -0.64
CA SER A 67 12.51 17.49 -0.40
C SER A 67 12.14 17.49 1.10
N ILE A 68 13.13 17.44 1.99
CA ILE A 68 12.93 17.31 3.43
C ILE A 68 13.74 18.34 4.22
N ILE A 69 13.19 18.76 5.36
CA ILE A 69 13.84 19.68 6.30
C ILE A 69 13.88 19.11 7.71
N TYR A 70 14.93 19.47 8.44
CA TYR A 70 14.92 19.38 9.89
C TYR A 70 14.26 20.64 10.45
N GLY A 71 13.00 20.52 10.85
CA GLY A 71 12.19 21.58 11.42
C GLY A 71 12.44 21.72 12.91
N GLN A 72 13.50 22.44 13.27
CA GLN A 72 13.84 22.71 14.67
C GLN A 72 12.86 23.71 15.29
N VAL A 73 12.42 23.41 16.52
CA VAL A 73 11.73 24.34 17.42
C VAL A 73 12.58 24.51 18.68
N LEU A 74 13.20 25.68 18.84
CA LEU A 74 13.94 26.03 20.07
C LEU A 74 13.01 26.77 21.05
N ALA A 75 12.57 26.09 22.10
CA ALA A 75 11.61 26.59 23.09
C ALA A 75 12.28 27.13 24.38
N SER A 76 13.46 27.74 24.26
CA SER A 76 14.29 28.18 25.40
C SER A 76 13.58 29.14 26.37
N SER A 77 12.64 29.95 25.90
CA SER A 77 11.86 30.89 26.72
C SER A 77 10.70 30.28 27.49
N PHE A 78 10.40 29.00 27.28
CA PHE A 78 9.21 28.32 27.83
C PHE A 78 9.55 27.22 28.85
N ARG A 79 10.76 27.23 29.43
CA ARG A 79 11.19 26.15 30.35
C ARG A 79 10.40 26.10 31.66
N ASP A 80 9.79 27.23 32.04
CA ASP A 80 9.10 27.41 33.33
C ASP A 80 7.58 27.61 33.19
N GLY A 81 7.01 27.41 32.00
CA GLY A 81 5.59 27.67 31.75
C GLY A 81 5.13 27.26 30.35
N PRO A 82 3.83 27.39 30.05
CA PRO A 82 3.25 26.89 28.80
C PRO A 82 3.79 27.60 27.56
N LEU A 83 3.78 26.90 26.42
CA LEU A 83 3.95 27.53 25.10
C LEU A 83 2.82 28.56 24.91
N SER A 84 3.14 29.76 24.44
CA SER A 84 2.13 30.77 24.15
C SER A 84 1.40 30.45 22.84
N ASP A 85 0.15 30.93 22.69
CA ASP A 85 -0.60 30.80 21.44
C ASP A 85 0.16 31.41 20.25
N GLU A 86 0.85 32.53 20.46
CA GLU A 86 1.71 33.15 19.44
C GLU A 86 2.86 32.23 19.01
N PHE A 87 3.47 31.49 19.95
CA PHE A 87 4.53 30.56 19.62
C PHE A 87 4.02 29.34 18.86
N LEU A 88 2.86 28.80 19.26
CA LEU A 88 2.17 27.72 18.54
C LEU A 88 1.80 28.16 17.11
N GLN A 89 1.30 29.38 16.93
CA GLN A 89 1.01 29.94 15.59
C GLN A 89 2.26 30.08 14.72
N LYS A 90 3.42 30.38 15.30
CA LYS A 90 4.70 30.38 14.56
C LYS A 90 5.10 28.98 14.10
N ILE A 91 4.90 27.96 14.93
CA ILE A 91 5.11 26.56 14.54
C ILE A 91 4.16 26.18 13.38
N GLN A 92 2.88 26.53 13.49
CA GLN A 92 1.90 26.31 12.42
C GLN A 92 2.33 26.96 11.11
N SER A 93 2.75 28.22 11.15
CA SER A 93 3.25 28.95 9.97
C SER A 93 4.45 28.26 9.32
N GLY A 94 5.28 27.58 10.12
CA GLY A 94 6.38 26.75 9.62
C GLY A 94 5.92 25.53 8.83
N PHE A 95 4.90 24.82 9.32
CA PHE A 95 4.30 23.71 8.60
C PHE A 95 3.60 24.17 7.31
N ASP A 96 2.88 25.30 7.37
CA ASP A 96 2.23 25.89 6.19
C ASP A 96 3.26 26.24 5.11
N ALA A 97 4.37 26.87 5.50
CA ALA A 97 5.47 27.17 4.59
C ALA A 97 6.11 25.89 4.00
N ALA A 98 6.21 24.81 4.77
CA ALA A 98 6.68 23.52 4.25
C ALA A 98 5.74 22.98 3.17
N ARG A 99 4.43 23.00 3.43
CA ARG A 99 3.38 22.56 2.50
C ARG A 99 3.40 23.35 1.19
N GLU A 100 3.40 24.68 1.29
CA GLU A 100 3.46 25.58 0.14
C GLU A 100 4.68 25.31 -0.77
N ASN A 101 5.80 24.93 -0.17
CA ASN A 101 7.06 24.69 -0.89
C ASN A 101 7.30 23.21 -1.25
N GLY A 102 6.34 22.32 -1.00
CA GLY A 102 6.47 20.90 -1.36
C GLY A 102 7.51 20.18 -0.52
N LEU A 103 7.63 20.50 0.78
CA LEU A 103 8.61 19.92 1.69
C LEU A 103 7.93 19.02 2.72
N LYS A 104 8.65 18.00 3.20
CA LYS A 104 8.30 17.24 4.41
C LYS A 104 9.19 17.66 5.58
N VAL A 105 8.68 17.55 6.79
CA VAL A 105 9.29 18.05 8.03
C VAL A 105 9.65 16.89 8.95
N LYS A 106 10.92 16.84 9.37
CA LYS A 106 11.36 16.13 10.57
C LYS A 106 11.27 17.10 11.74
N PHE A 107 10.30 16.92 12.63
CA PHE A 107 10.09 17.81 13.76
C PHE A 107 11.01 17.47 14.93
N ARG A 108 11.63 18.48 15.58
CA ARG A 108 12.23 18.33 16.91
C ARG A 108 12.05 19.59 17.71
N LEU A 109 11.59 19.46 18.95
CA LEU A 109 11.62 20.53 19.93
C LEU A 109 12.75 20.30 20.94
N SER A 110 13.54 21.34 21.20
CA SER A 110 14.56 21.37 22.26
C SER A 110 14.47 22.65 23.08
N TYR A 111 15.00 22.63 24.31
CA TYR A 111 15.07 23.82 25.17
C TYR A 111 16.43 24.52 25.12
N SER A 112 17.47 23.85 24.65
CA SER A 112 18.82 24.40 24.55
C SER A 112 19.59 23.73 23.42
N ASN A 113 20.64 24.41 22.96
CA ASN A 113 21.59 23.92 21.96
C ASN A 113 22.99 23.70 22.56
N ASP A 114 23.07 23.54 23.88
CA ASP A 114 24.34 23.44 24.59
C ASP A 114 24.20 22.57 25.84
N ILE A 115 25.22 21.78 26.11
CA ILE A 115 25.33 20.98 27.33
C ILE A 115 25.42 21.90 28.55
N GLY A 116 24.68 21.56 29.60
CA GLY A 116 24.65 22.32 30.86
C GLY A 116 23.72 23.53 30.85
N GLN A 117 23.11 23.87 29.71
CA GLN A 117 22.03 24.86 29.68
C GLN A 117 20.71 24.27 30.17
N PRO A 118 19.83 25.06 30.80
CA PRO A 118 18.57 24.58 31.34
C PRO A 118 17.69 23.88 30.30
N ASP A 119 17.11 22.75 30.69
CA ASP A 119 15.92 22.15 30.10
C ASP A 119 14.67 22.44 30.95
N ALA A 120 13.52 21.88 30.59
CA ALA A 120 12.27 22.09 31.32
C ALA A 120 12.01 20.95 32.33
N PRO A 121 11.35 21.20 33.48
CA PRO A 121 10.88 20.14 34.36
C PRO A 121 9.87 19.23 33.66
N LYS A 122 9.78 17.95 34.08
CA LYS A 122 8.89 16.94 33.49
C LYS A 122 7.44 17.43 33.28
N ALA A 123 6.87 18.11 34.27
CA ALA A 123 5.49 18.60 34.19
C ALA A 123 5.29 19.61 33.03
N VAL A 124 6.28 20.46 32.77
CA VAL A 124 6.26 21.41 31.65
C VAL A 124 6.47 20.69 30.33
N VAL A 125 7.35 19.68 30.27
CA VAL A 125 7.54 18.83 29.08
C VAL A 125 6.23 18.16 28.67
N LEU A 126 5.54 17.52 29.63
CA LEU A 126 4.25 16.87 29.38
C LEU A 126 3.17 17.87 28.96
N GLN A 127 3.16 19.07 29.55
CA GLN A 127 2.25 20.14 29.13
C GLN A 127 2.52 20.59 27.69
N HIS A 128 3.79 20.74 27.29
CA HIS A 128 4.13 21.13 25.92
C HIS A 128 3.72 20.08 24.89
N ILE A 129 3.90 18.80 25.20
CA ILE A 129 3.44 17.70 24.34
C ILE A 129 1.92 17.80 24.13
N GLN A 130 1.15 18.06 25.19
CA GLN A 130 -0.30 18.28 25.08
C GLN A 130 -0.66 19.50 24.23
N GLN A 131 0.08 20.60 24.35
CA GLN A 131 -0.13 21.81 23.54
C GLN A 131 0.23 21.62 22.04
N LEU A 132 1.17 20.72 21.74
CA LEU A 132 1.62 20.42 20.38
C LEU A 132 0.76 19.36 19.68
N ALA A 133 0.08 18.49 20.43
CA ALA A 133 -0.73 17.41 19.86
C ALA A 133 -1.73 17.87 18.76
N PRO A 134 -2.48 18.98 18.92
CA PRO A 134 -3.38 19.46 17.87
C PRO A 134 -2.63 19.89 16.59
N LEU A 135 -1.44 20.47 16.73
CA LEU A 135 -0.61 20.89 15.60
C LEU A 135 -0.04 19.69 14.86
N TRP A 136 0.46 18.68 15.58
CA TRP A 136 0.95 17.45 14.93
C TRP A 136 -0.17 16.71 14.19
N LYS A 137 -1.37 16.66 14.78
CA LYS A 137 -2.54 16.07 14.10
C LYS A 137 -2.93 16.84 12.84
N GLN A 138 -2.97 18.17 12.91
CA GLN A 138 -3.36 19.02 11.78
C GLN A 138 -2.32 19.00 10.64
N ASN A 139 -1.03 18.84 10.95
CA ASN A 139 0.06 18.93 9.98
C ASN A 139 0.73 17.57 9.70
N LYS A 140 0.03 16.47 9.99
CA LYS A 140 0.57 15.13 9.78
C LYS A 140 0.98 14.90 8.33
N ASP A 141 0.26 15.52 7.40
CA ASP A 141 0.47 15.45 5.95
C ASP A 141 1.90 15.84 5.56
N VAL A 142 2.45 16.91 6.15
CA VAL A 142 3.82 17.37 5.90
C VAL A 142 4.83 16.83 6.89
N MET A 143 4.43 16.27 8.03
CA MET A 143 5.35 15.58 8.94
C MET A 143 5.65 14.17 8.42
N PHE A 144 6.92 13.80 8.29
CA PHE A 144 7.26 12.43 7.90
C PHE A 144 7.73 11.57 9.07
N HIS A 145 8.38 12.16 10.08
CA HIS A 145 8.57 11.60 11.42
C HIS A 145 8.99 12.73 12.38
N MET A 146 9.16 12.42 13.66
CA MET A 146 9.72 13.36 14.63
C MET A 146 10.87 12.74 15.42
N ASP A 147 11.78 13.57 15.92
CA ASP A 147 12.72 13.13 16.96
C ASP A 147 12.05 13.31 18.32
N ALA A 148 12.31 12.40 19.26
CA ALA A 148 11.66 12.41 20.57
C ALA A 148 11.86 13.75 21.30
N GLY A 149 13.02 14.38 21.18
CA GLY A 149 13.24 15.77 21.62
C GLY A 149 13.12 15.97 23.14
N PHE A 150 12.90 17.24 23.54
CA PHE A 150 12.64 17.74 24.89
C PHE A 150 13.74 17.55 25.96
N ILE A 151 14.34 16.37 26.10
CA ILE A 151 15.24 16.07 27.23
C ILE A 151 16.66 16.53 26.90
N GLY A 152 17.17 17.49 27.68
CA GLY A 152 18.56 17.94 27.61
C GLY A 152 18.93 18.81 26.41
N ALA A 153 20.25 18.95 26.23
CA ALA A 153 20.83 19.65 25.10
C ALA A 153 20.36 19.03 23.77
N TRP A 154 19.92 19.88 22.85
CA TRP A 154 19.34 19.52 21.55
C TRP A 154 18.12 18.57 21.59
N GLY A 155 17.63 18.22 22.79
CA GLY A 155 16.55 17.24 22.96
C GLY A 155 16.99 15.78 22.76
N GLU A 156 18.26 15.45 22.99
CA GLU A 156 18.86 14.16 22.62
C GLU A 156 19.05 13.17 23.78
N TRP A 157 18.54 13.50 24.97
CA TRP A 157 18.40 12.57 26.11
C TRP A 157 19.69 12.13 26.80
N HIS A 158 20.86 12.62 26.35
CA HIS A 158 22.15 12.34 26.99
C HIS A 158 22.50 13.29 28.15
N SER A 159 21.69 14.34 28.38
CA SER A 159 21.86 15.31 29.46
C SER A 159 20.50 15.80 29.97
N SER A 160 20.44 16.37 31.17
CA SER A 160 19.26 17.07 31.69
C SER A 160 19.64 17.87 32.93
N THR A 161 19.17 19.11 33.04
CA THR A 161 19.32 19.91 34.28
C THR A 161 18.23 19.63 35.30
N ASN A 162 17.14 18.98 34.86
CA ASN A 162 16.02 18.54 35.69
C ASN A 162 16.05 17.03 36.02
N GLY A 163 17.15 16.33 35.70
CA GLY A 163 17.33 14.91 36.05
C GLY A 163 16.52 13.92 35.22
N LEU A 164 16.05 14.32 34.04
CA LEU A 164 15.13 13.54 33.19
C LEU A 164 15.80 12.41 32.38
N THR A 165 17.09 12.15 32.59
CA THR A 165 17.83 11.07 31.90
C THR A 165 17.65 9.70 32.55
N ASN A 166 16.70 9.56 33.48
CA ASN A 166 16.38 8.28 34.11
C ASN A 166 15.33 7.50 33.29
N PRO A 167 15.23 6.17 33.44
CA PRO A 167 14.36 5.33 32.63
C PRO A 167 12.88 5.69 32.75
N THR A 168 12.42 6.05 33.95
CA THR A 168 11.03 6.38 34.23
C THR A 168 10.60 7.65 33.50
N ASP A 169 11.39 8.72 33.57
CA ASP A 169 11.04 9.98 32.91
C ASP A 169 11.12 9.87 31.39
N ARG A 170 12.10 9.13 30.85
CA ARG A 170 12.17 8.82 29.42
C ARG A 170 10.95 8.04 28.94
N SER A 171 10.54 7.02 29.69
CA SER A 171 9.35 6.21 29.37
C SER A 171 8.09 7.06 29.35
N ASP A 172 7.84 7.82 30.42
CA ASP A 172 6.65 8.67 30.53
C ASP A 172 6.59 9.73 29.42
N ILE A 173 7.74 10.32 29.06
CA ILE A 173 7.82 11.31 27.98
C ILE A 173 7.62 10.65 26.61
N LEU A 174 8.20 9.47 26.35
CA LEU A 174 8.01 8.76 25.08
C LEU A 174 6.56 8.36 24.86
N HIS A 175 5.92 7.77 25.86
CA HIS A 175 4.50 7.38 25.76
C HIS A 175 3.60 8.60 25.60
N ALA A 176 3.88 9.72 26.29
CA ALA A 176 3.14 10.96 26.06
C ALA A 176 3.27 11.47 24.62
N ILE A 177 4.45 11.33 24.00
CA ILE A 177 4.64 11.67 22.58
C ILE A 177 3.83 10.72 21.68
N LEU A 178 3.89 9.41 21.93
CA LEU A 178 3.19 8.39 21.13
C LEU A 178 1.66 8.54 21.20
N ASP A 179 1.13 8.93 22.37
CA ASP A 179 -0.28 9.24 22.58
C ASP A 179 -0.71 10.52 21.85
N ALA A 180 0.17 11.52 21.77
CA ALA A 180 -0.12 12.81 21.16
C ALA A 180 0.08 12.83 19.64
N LEU A 181 1.01 12.02 19.13
CA LEU A 181 1.35 11.93 17.72
C LEU A 181 0.32 11.06 16.98
N PRO A 182 -0.08 11.39 15.74
CA PRO A 182 -0.92 10.52 14.91
C PRO A 182 -0.36 9.09 14.83
N VAL A 183 -1.25 8.10 14.87
CA VAL A 183 -0.88 6.67 14.92
C VAL A 183 -0.08 6.23 13.68
N ASP A 184 -0.29 6.91 12.55
CA ASP A 184 0.42 6.71 11.28
C ASP A 184 1.73 7.51 11.17
N ARG A 185 2.25 8.03 12.29
CA ARG A 185 3.56 8.70 12.36
C ARG A 185 4.44 8.09 13.43
N SER A 186 5.74 8.17 13.17
CA SER A 186 6.80 7.60 14.02
C SER A 186 7.60 8.68 14.76
N VAL A 187 8.25 8.24 15.84
CA VAL A 187 9.19 9.03 16.64
C VAL A 187 10.52 8.31 16.72
N SER A 188 11.65 9.01 16.58
CA SER A 188 12.99 8.44 16.69
C SER A 188 13.67 8.82 18.00
N VAL A 189 14.36 7.85 18.62
CA VAL A 189 15.21 8.06 19.80
C VAL A 189 16.68 7.90 19.44
N ARG A 190 17.56 8.66 20.10
CA ARG A 190 18.99 8.67 19.75
C ARG A 190 19.70 7.38 20.13
N THR A 191 19.59 6.98 21.39
CA THR A 191 20.32 5.83 21.93
C THR A 191 19.42 4.59 21.89
N PRO A 192 19.73 3.55 21.10
CA PRO A 192 18.88 2.35 20.96
C PRO A 192 18.67 1.62 22.29
N HIS A 193 19.63 1.71 23.20
CA HIS A 193 19.50 1.19 24.56
C HIS A 193 18.27 1.77 25.30
N PHE A 194 17.95 3.05 25.11
CA PHE A 194 16.79 3.66 25.77
C PHE A 194 15.48 3.08 25.25
N LYS A 195 15.37 2.82 23.94
CA LYS A 195 14.20 2.11 23.38
C LYS A 195 14.03 0.74 24.03
N ARG A 196 15.10 -0.05 24.09
CA ARG A 196 15.06 -1.39 24.70
C ARG A 196 14.70 -1.35 26.19
N GLU A 197 15.26 -0.41 26.94
CA GLU A 197 14.95 -0.25 28.36
C GLU A 197 13.47 0.09 28.60
N ILE A 198 12.88 0.94 27.74
CA ILE A 198 11.47 1.33 27.82
C ILE A 198 10.54 0.16 27.53
N PHE A 199 10.77 -0.59 26.44
CA PHE A 199 9.84 -1.64 26.01
C PHE A 199 10.09 -3.01 26.64
N ALA A 200 11.35 -3.38 26.88
CA ALA A 200 11.72 -4.71 27.42
C ALA A 200 12.04 -4.70 28.93
N GLY A 201 12.18 -3.51 29.53
CA GLY A 201 12.64 -3.38 30.91
C GLY A 201 14.11 -3.76 31.11
N ALA A 202 14.53 -3.89 32.38
CA ALA A 202 15.93 -4.10 32.75
C ALA A 202 16.51 -5.49 32.40
N GLN A 203 15.65 -6.48 32.12
CA GLN A 203 16.04 -7.81 31.67
C GLN A 203 15.95 -7.83 30.14
N VAL A 204 17.05 -7.44 29.48
CA VAL A 204 17.11 -7.15 28.04
C VAL A 204 16.94 -8.41 27.19
N THR A 205 15.71 -8.90 27.03
CA THR A 205 15.32 -9.69 25.86
C THR A 205 14.92 -8.70 24.77
N ALA A 206 15.54 -8.78 23.58
CA ALA A 206 15.24 -7.85 22.50
C ALA A 206 13.77 -7.98 22.10
N ILE A 207 12.98 -6.93 22.36
CA ILE A 207 11.69 -6.74 21.72
C ILE A 207 12.00 -5.92 20.46
N GLU A 208 11.82 -6.55 19.32
CA GLU A 208 12.15 -6.02 17.99
C GLU A 208 10.89 -5.86 17.18
N ILE A 209 10.88 -4.89 16.27
CA ILE A 209 9.87 -4.80 15.22
C ILE A 209 10.11 -5.94 14.22
N THR A 210 9.10 -6.78 14.02
CA THR A 210 9.13 -7.88 13.05
C THR A 210 8.26 -7.56 11.85
N SER A 211 8.32 -8.37 10.78
CA SER A 211 7.45 -8.19 9.61
C SER A 211 5.96 -8.26 9.96
N GLU A 212 5.60 -9.05 10.98
CA GLU A 212 4.23 -9.26 11.47
C GLU A 212 3.73 -8.11 12.34
N THR A 213 4.62 -7.49 13.12
CA THR A 213 4.29 -6.38 14.03
C THR A 213 4.58 -5.01 13.42
N ALA A 214 5.26 -4.96 12.28
CA ALA A 214 5.47 -3.75 11.52
C ALA A 214 4.13 -3.15 11.10
N PHE A 215 4.00 -1.83 11.28
CA PHE A 215 2.86 -1.03 10.85
C PHE A 215 1.52 -1.38 11.53
N ASP A 216 1.51 -2.11 12.65
CA ASP A 216 0.29 -2.47 13.40
C ASP A 216 -0.27 -1.32 14.26
N GLY A 217 0.46 -0.20 14.33
CA GLY A 217 0.08 0.99 15.09
C GLY A 217 0.45 0.91 16.58
N SER A 218 1.10 -0.17 17.02
CA SER A 218 1.63 -0.28 18.38
C SER A 218 2.71 0.76 18.66
N ASP A 219 2.87 1.10 19.93
CA ASP A 219 3.93 2.01 20.38
C ASP A 219 5.32 1.54 19.90
N LEU A 220 5.60 0.23 20.01
CA LEU A 220 6.87 -0.33 19.58
C LEU A 220 7.12 -0.13 18.07
N SER A 221 6.11 -0.42 17.23
CA SER A 221 6.23 -0.30 15.76
C SER A 221 6.43 1.14 15.29
N ARG A 222 6.16 2.12 16.16
CA ARG A 222 6.23 3.56 15.87
C ARG A 222 7.49 4.23 16.39
N VAL A 223 8.40 3.51 17.05
CA VAL A 223 9.65 4.08 17.58
C VAL A 223 10.85 3.68 16.71
N GLY A 224 11.43 4.64 16.01
CA GLY A 224 12.65 4.48 15.21
C GLY A 224 13.90 4.96 15.92
N HIS A 225 14.96 5.18 15.14
CA HIS A 225 16.28 5.55 15.64
C HIS A 225 16.81 6.79 14.93
N VAL A 226 17.59 7.59 15.65
CA VAL A 226 18.32 8.73 15.07
C VAL A 226 19.77 8.73 15.56
N ASN A 227 20.73 9.03 14.70
CA ASN A 227 22.13 9.11 15.08
C ASN A 227 22.71 10.47 14.70
N ASP A 228 22.69 11.41 15.64
CA ASP A 228 23.19 12.78 15.42
C ASP A 228 24.72 12.92 15.48
N CYS A 229 25.42 11.79 15.42
CA CYS A 229 26.88 11.70 15.34
C CYS A 229 27.30 10.49 14.49
N PHE A 230 26.52 10.17 13.47
CA PHE A 230 26.73 9.03 12.59
C PHE A 230 28.17 9.00 12.05
N LEU A 231 28.82 7.84 12.18
CA LEU A 231 30.20 7.59 11.73
C LEU A 231 31.26 8.52 12.35
N SER A 232 31.06 9.06 13.55
CA SER A 232 31.94 10.10 14.11
C SER A 232 32.91 9.59 15.18
N SER A 233 32.73 8.39 15.71
CA SER A 233 33.68 7.69 16.61
C SER A 233 33.26 6.22 16.76
N PRO A 234 34.00 5.32 17.42
CA PRO A 234 33.54 3.93 17.63
C PRO A 234 32.16 3.77 18.28
N THR A 235 31.68 4.79 19.01
CA THR A 235 30.37 4.79 19.67
C THR A 235 29.42 5.89 19.16
N ASP A 236 29.82 6.59 18.08
CA ASP A 236 29.11 7.77 17.56
C ASP A 236 28.80 8.80 18.66
N VAL A 237 29.86 9.12 19.41
CA VAL A 237 29.87 10.11 20.51
C VAL A 237 28.75 9.86 21.52
N GLY A 238 28.49 8.58 21.79
CA GLY A 238 27.53 8.16 22.80
C GLY A 238 26.17 7.70 22.28
N THR A 239 25.96 7.62 20.96
CA THR A 239 24.77 6.97 20.40
C THR A 239 24.72 5.49 20.78
N TYR A 240 25.83 4.77 20.65
CA TYR A 240 25.93 3.34 21.02
C TYR A 240 26.39 3.16 22.48
N ILE A 241 25.75 3.88 23.42
CA ILE A 241 25.97 3.68 24.86
C ILE A 241 25.14 2.51 25.35
N ASN A 242 25.79 1.66 26.15
CA ASN A 242 25.17 0.51 26.76
C ASN A 242 25.73 0.34 28.20
N PRO A 243 25.00 0.83 29.22
CA PRO A 243 25.38 0.70 30.62
C PRO A 243 25.62 -0.77 31.00
N GLY A 244 26.78 -1.07 31.57
CA GLY A 244 27.15 -2.43 31.97
C GLY A 244 27.71 -3.31 30.85
N GLY A 245 27.90 -2.80 29.63
CA GLY A 245 28.62 -3.49 28.55
C GLY A 245 27.93 -4.75 28.02
N GLN A 246 26.60 -4.87 28.20
CA GLN A 246 25.80 -6.04 27.79
C GLN A 246 25.81 -6.33 26.28
N TRP A 247 25.64 -5.31 25.42
CA TRP A 247 25.68 -5.37 23.97
C TRP A 247 26.92 -4.68 23.38
N PRO A 248 27.69 -5.36 22.51
CA PRO A 248 28.70 -4.69 21.67
C PRO A 248 28.02 -3.83 20.60
N VAL A 249 28.74 -2.85 20.06
CA VAL A 249 28.25 -1.97 18.98
C VAL A 249 27.73 -2.77 17.79
N SER A 250 28.39 -3.88 17.41
CA SER A 250 27.91 -4.73 16.31
C SER A 250 26.49 -5.25 16.52
N ARG A 251 26.10 -5.53 17.77
CA ARG A 251 24.74 -5.98 18.11
C ARG A 251 23.74 -4.82 18.12
N GLU A 252 24.17 -3.61 18.48
CA GLU A 252 23.35 -2.40 18.32
C GLU A 252 23.03 -2.16 16.84
N LEU A 253 24.03 -2.28 15.97
CA LEU A 253 23.86 -2.12 14.52
C LEU A 253 22.94 -3.19 13.91
N GLU A 254 23.05 -4.45 14.36
CA GLU A 254 22.15 -5.53 13.96
C GLU A 254 20.70 -5.26 14.39
N TYR A 255 20.48 -4.85 15.63
CA TYR A 255 19.17 -4.50 16.16
C TYR A 255 18.53 -3.33 15.39
N ILE A 256 19.27 -2.24 15.19
CA ILE A 256 18.78 -1.09 14.41
C ILE A 256 18.50 -1.53 12.98
N GLY A 257 19.41 -2.26 12.34
CA GLY A 257 19.25 -2.73 10.96
C GLY A 257 18.04 -3.65 10.76
N ASN A 258 17.66 -4.44 11.76
CA ASN A 258 16.43 -5.24 11.71
C ASN A 258 15.17 -4.36 11.78
N GLU A 259 15.18 -3.33 12.61
CA GLU A 259 14.03 -2.45 12.82
C GLU A 259 13.88 -1.37 11.75
N SER A 260 14.98 -0.83 11.25
CA SER A 260 14.99 0.28 10.28
C SER A 260 14.44 -0.10 8.91
N LYS A 261 14.14 -1.39 8.71
CA LYS A 261 13.32 -1.86 7.58
C LYS A 261 11.87 -1.36 7.62
N TYR A 262 11.39 -0.99 8.81
CA TYR A 262 9.98 -0.70 9.07
C TYR A 262 9.74 0.67 9.70
N VAL A 263 10.79 1.34 10.17
CA VAL A 263 10.68 2.62 10.86
C VAL A 263 11.90 3.49 10.58
N ALA A 264 11.73 4.81 10.65
CA ALA A 264 12.74 5.77 10.25
C ALA A 264 14.11 5.54 10.92
N PHE A 265 15.16 5.55 10.11
CA PHE A 265 16.55 5.73 10.56
C PHE A 265 17.24 6.86 9.79
N GLY A 266 17.90 7.75 10.52
CA GLY A 266 18.68 8.83 9.93
C GLY A 266 19.46 9.60 10.98
N GLY A 267 19.94 10.79 10.64
CA GLY A 267 20.65 11.64 11.61
C GLY A 267 21.59 12.64 10.95
N GLU A 268 22.77 12.80 11.52
CA GLU A 268 23.82 13.70 11.03
C GLU A 268 25.21 13.21 11.38
N THR A 269 26.22 13.69 10.66
CA THR A 269 27.63 13.48 11.01
C THR A 269 28.11 14.59 11.93
N CYS A 270 28.98 14.28 12.90
CA CYS A 270 29.45 15.27 13.88
C CYS A 270 30.99 15.34 14.05
N GLY A 271 31.75 14.63 13.23
CA GLY A 271 33.21 14.64 13.28
C GLY A 271 33.86 13.75 12.22
N LEU A 272 35.13 14.02 11.93
CA LEU A 272 35.93 13.18 11.04
C LEU A 272 36.45 11.93 11.77
N ASP A 273 36.28 10.78 11.14
CA ASP A 273 36.73 9.46 11.59
C ASP A 273 37.06 8.57 10.37
N PRO A 274 37.94 7.56 10.50
CA PRO A 274 38.14 6.55 9.45
C PRO A 274 36.85 5.85 8.97
N ARG A 275 35.80 5.80 9.80
CA ARG A 275 34.47 5.30 9.40
C ARG A 275 33.78 6.15 8.33
N ASN A 276 34.21 7.40 8.12
CA ASN A 276 33.68 8.23 7.03
C ASN A 276 34.22 7.87 5.63
N GLU A 277 35.19 6.94 5.50
CA GLU A 277 35.58 6.39 4.19
C GLU A 277 34.33 5.95 3.43
N SER A 278 34.12 6.43 2.19
CA SER A 278 32.87 6.23 1.45
C SER A 278 32.44 4.77 1.38
N ALA A 279 33.38 3.83 1.16
CA ALA A 279 33.08 2.40 1.15
C ALA A 279 32.51 1.89 2.48
N ARG A 280 33.03 2.36 3.61
CA ARG A 280 32.54 2.00 4.95
C ARG A 280 31.23 2.70 5.27
N ALA A 281 31.15 3.99 4.96
CA ALA A 281 29.96 4.79 5.15
C ALA A 281 28.77 4.19 4.39
N MET A 282 28.94 3.87 3.11
CA MET A 282 27.89 3.25 2.29
C MET A 282 27.49 1.86 2.80
N ALA A 283 28.44 1.04 3.25
CA ALA A 283 28.13 -0.28 3.83
C ALA A 283 27.27 -0.16 5.10
N GLU A 284 27.59 0.79 5.98
CA GLU A 284 26.81 1.01 7.21
C GLU A 284 25.45 1.69 6.90
N MET A 285 25.41 2.62 5.94
CA MET A 285 24.16 3.22 5.45
C MET A 285 23.20 2.17 4.89
N GLN A 286 23.70 1.19 4.14
CA GLN A 286 22.92 0.06 3.63
C GLN A 286 22.47 -0.87 4.77
N GLN A 287 23.36 -1.22 5.71
CA GLN A 287 23.03 -2.10 6.83
C GLN A 287 21.93 -1.51 7.71
N LEU A 288 21.96 -0.20 7.94
CA LEU A 288 21.04 0.50 8.82
C LEU A 288 19.84 1.09 8.09
N HIS A 289 19.69 0.84 6.79
CA HIS A 289 18.59 1.36 5.98
C HIS A 289 18.40 2.88 6.13
N ILE A 290 19.47 3.67 5.92
CA ILE A 290 19.39 5.12 6.16
C ILE A 290 18.38 5.80 5.23
N ASP A 291 17.43 6.53 5.80
CA ASP A 291 16.37 7.23 5.05
C ASP A 291 16.74 8.68 4.75
N TYR A 292 17.45 9.31 5.68
CA TYR A 292 17.86 10.70 5.58
C TYR A 292 19.17 11.00 6.30
N LEU A 293 19.86 12.05 5.87
CA LEU A 293 21.06 12.56 6.53
C LEU A 293 21.11 14.09 6.48
N ASN A 294 21.54 14.75 7.55
CA ASN A 294 21.72 16.20 7.56
C ASN A 294 22.92 16.62 6.71
N LEU A 295 22.70 17.56 5.79
CA LEU A 295 23.75 18.09 4.91
C LEU A 295 24.45 19.34 5.49
N ASP A 296 23.85 20.02 6.46
CA ASP A 296 24.30 21.32 6.94
C ASP A 296 25.31 21.25 8.09
N TRP A 297 25.52 20.06 8.67
CA TRP A 297 26.36 19.86 9.85
C TRP A 297 27.61 19.03 9.49
N HIS A 298 28.79 19.50 9.93
CA HIS A 298 30.13 18.95 9.60
C HIS A 298 30.40 18.76 8.10
N PRO A 299 30.52 19.87 7.34
CA PRO A 299 30.71 19.82 5.89
C PRO A 299 31.99 19.10 5.45
N ASP A 300 32.97 18.91 6.35
CA ASP A 300 34.22 18.19 6.05
C ASP A 300 33.99 16.70 5.73
N VAL A 301 33.00 16.06 6.36
CA VAL A 301 32.64 14.66 6.04
C VAL A 301 32.03 14.57 4.63
N ILE A 302 31.15 15.52 4.32
CA ILE A 302 30.56 15.66 2.98
C ILE A 302 31.64 15.95 1.94
N GLN A 303 32.61 16.81 2.27
CA GLN A 303 33.72 17.15 1.39
C GLN A 303 34.59 15.92 1.10
N ARG A 304 34.86 15.08 2.12
CA ARG A 304 35.56 13.81 1.91
C ARG A 304 34.86 12.92 0.89
N TRP A 305 33.53 12.75 0.98
CA TRP A 305 32.79 11.95 -0.01
C TRP A 305 32.83 12.55 -1.42
N LYS A 306 32.92 13.88 -1.55
CA LYS A 306 33.12 14.54 -2.84
C LYS A 306 34.52 14.28 -3.38
N ASP A 307 35.55 14.38 -2.53
CA ASP A 307 36.95 14.14 -2.90
C ASP A 307 37.19 12.69 -3.32
N GLU A 308 36.48 11.74 -2.70
CA GLU A 308 36.47 10.32 -3.06
C GLU A 308 35.60 10.02 -4.30
N GLY A 309 34.91 11.03 -4.87
CA GLY A 309 34.06 10.88 -6.06
C GLY A 309 32.76 10.11 -5.81
N LYS A 310 32.37 9.91 -4.55
CA LYS A 310 31.25 9.07 -4.12
C LYS A 310 30.01 9.82 -3.66
N PHE A 311 30.11 11.14 -3.48
CA PHE A 311 28.99 11.96 -3.02
C PHE A 311 27.72 11.82 -3.86
N ALA A 312 27.82 11.81 -5.20
CA ALA A 312 26.65 11.67 -6.08
C ALA A 312 25.98 10.30 -5.96
N GLU A 313 26.74 9.25 -5.60
CA GLU A 313 26.23 7.90 -5.33
C GLU A 313 25.54 7.83 -3.99
N ILE A 314 26.18 8.38 -2.95
CA ILE A 314 25.58 8.49 -1.62
C ILE A 314 24.27 9.29 -1.68
N SER A 315 24.28 10.47 -2.31
CA SER A 315 23.09 11.35 -2.43
C SER A 315 21.87 10.64 -3.01
N ARG A 316 22.04 9.99 -4.16
CA ARG A 316 20.94 9.29 -4.84
C ARG A 316 20.49 8.01 -4.13
N SER A 317 21.35 7.41 -3.30
CA SER A 317 21.08 6.15 -2.61
C SER A 317 20.53 6.32 -1.19
N ILE A 318 20.63 7.47 -0.52
CA ILE A 318 19.98 7.66 0.80
C ILE A 318 18.45 7.51 0.69
N GLY A 319 17.83 6.67 1.52
CA GLY A 319 16.41 6.31 1.49
C GLY A 319 16.01 5.42 0.33
N TYR A 320 14.71 5.16 0.19
CA TYR A 320 14.19 4.26 -0.85
C TYR A 320 14.42 4.79 -2.27
N ARG A 321 14.64 3.88 -3.23
CA ARG A 321 14.74 4.22 -4.66
C ARG A 321 14.22 3.05 -5.49
N TYR A 322 12.93 3.09 -5.83
CA TYR A 322 12.32 2.03 -6.64
C TYR A 322 12.76 2.12 -8.10
N GLN A 323 13.16 0.98 -8.66
CA GLN A 323 13.55 0.80 -10.04
C GLN A 323 12.72 -0.33 -10.65
N LEU A 324 12.06 -0.07 -11.76
CA LEU A 324 11.42 -1.10 -12.58
C LEU A 324 12.48 -1.88 -13.35
N HIS A 325 12.30 -3.19 -13.40
CA HIS A 325 13.05 -4.08 -14.28
C HIS A 325 12.19 -4.43 -15.50
N SER A 326 11.00 -5.00 -15.26
CA SER A 326 10.13 -5.45 -16.34
C SER A 326 8.65 -5.31 -16.00
N VAL A 327 7.81 -5.22 -17.03
CA VAL A 327 6.36 -5.36 -16.93
C VAL A 327 5.91 -6.34 -18.00
N ALA A 328 5.15 -7.36 -17.61
CA ALA A 328 4.45 -8.25 -18.53
C ALA A 328 2.95 -7.93 -18.50
N LEU A 329 2.36 -7.69 -19.67
CA LEU A 329 0.95 -7.34 -19.86
C LEU A 329 0.44 -7.84 -21.21
N PRO A 330 -0.86 -8.13 -21.37
CA PRO A 330 -1.42 -8.46 -22.67
C PRO A 330 -1.43 -7.24 -23.61
N ASP A 331 -1.41 -7.48 -24.93
CA ASP A 331 -1.60 -6.40 -25.91
C ASP A 331 -3.06 -5.89 -25.91
N THR A 332 -4.02 -6.77 -25.66
CA THR A 332 -5.45 -6.45 -25.59
C THR A 332 -6.09 -6.99 -24.32
N ALA A 333 -6.97 -6.21 -23.69
CA ALA A 333 -7.79 -6.64 -22.57
C ALA A 333 -9.26 -6.26 -22.76
N ARG A 334 -10.16 -7.10 -22.23
CA ARG A 334 -11.61 -6.90 -22.34
C ARG A 334 -12.10 -5.90 -21.28
N ILE A 335 -12.85 -4.90 -21.70
CA ILE A 335 -13.58 -3.96 -20.82
C ILE A 335 -14.63 -4.74 -20.02
N GLY A 336 -14.76 -4.47 -18.71
CA GLY A 336 -15.54 -5.31 -17.78
C GLY A 336 -14.81 -6.60 -17.35
N GLY A 337 -13.70 -6.95 -18.01
CA GLY A 337 -12.91 -8.14 -17.72
C GLY A 337 -11.76 -7.88 -16.74
N LYS A 338 -10.81 -8.82 -16.73
CA LYS A 338 -9.61 -8.77 -15.89
C LYS A 338 -8.37 -8.44 -16.72
N LEU A 339 -7.61 -7.42 -16.29
CA LEU A 339 -6.27 -7.11 -16.79
C LEU A 339 -5.23 -7.76 -15.87
N ASN A 340 -4.51 -8.74 -16.38
CA ASN A 340 -3.40 -9.37 -15.66
C ASN A 340 -2.10 -8.61 -15.95
N LEU A 341 -1.38 -8.25 -14.90
CA LEU A 341 -0.07 -7.59 -14.98
C LEU A 341 0.92 -8.33 -14.10
N GLN A 342 2.16 -8.45 -14.56
CA GLN A 342 3.29 -8.80 -13.70
C GLN A 342 4.30 -7.65 -13.76
N ILE A 343 4.69 -7.13 -12.60
CA ILE A 343 5.65 -6.02 -12.48
C ILE A 343 6.84 -6.51 -11.66
N ASP A 344 8.02 -6.51 -12.25
CA ASP A 344 9.27 -6.78 -11.54
C ASP A 344 9.95 -5.45 -11.20
N LEU A 345 10.22 -5.22 -9.92
CA LEU A 345 10.87 -4.01 -9.40
C LEU A 345 11.85 -4.32 -8.28
N GLU A 346 12.67 -3.33 -7.91
CA GLU A 346 13.64 -3.44 -6.83
C GLU A 346 13.79 -2.09 -6.13
N ASN A 347 13.95 -2.08 -4.80
CA ASN A 347 14.47 -0.92 -4.09
C ASN A 347 16.00 -0.93 -4.16
N VAL A 348 16.57 -0.04 -4.97
CA VAL A 348 18.03 0.12 -5.14
C VAL A 348 18.61 1.23 -4.25
N GLY A 349 17.83 1.71 -3.29
CA GLY A 349 18.24 2.66 -2.26
C GLY A 349 18.84 1.97 -1.03
N PHE A 350 19.41 2.78 -0.14
CA PHE A 350 19.89 2.33 1.16
C PHE A 350 18.72 2.09 2.12
N GLY A 351 17.79 3.04 2.20
CA GLY A 351 16.67 3.02 3.15
C GLY A 351 15.36 2.51 2.58
N GLU A 352 14.31 2.59 3.39
CA GLU A 352 13.01 2.02 3.10
C GLU A 352 11.91 3.08 3.09
N LEU A 353 10.77 2.74 2.50
CA LEU A 353 9.56 3.53 2.69
C LEU A 353 8.90 3.05 3.99
N PHE A 354 8.72 3.95 4.96
CA PHE A 354 8.14 3.58 6.26
C PHE A 354 6.76 4.21 6.52
N ASN A 355 6.44 5.33 5.86
CA ASN A 355 5.09 5.88 5.88
C ASN A 355 4.24 5.26 4.78
N GLU A 356 2.94 5.10 5.05
CA GLU A 356 1.99 4.53 4.11
C GLU A 356 1.98 5.32 2.80
N ARG A 357 1.91 4.60 1.68
CA ARG A 357 1.74 5.16 0.35
C ARG A 357 0.78 4.27 -0.42
N LYS A 358 -0.25 4.87 -0.99
CA LYS A 358 -1.16 4.14 -1.89
C LYS A 358 -0.44 3.83 -3.18
N VAL A 359 -0.77 2.69 -3.80
CA VAL A 359 -0.34 2.35 -5.14
C VAL A 359 -1.58 2.22 -6.01
N GLU A 360 -1.63 2.94 -7.11
CA GLU A 360 -2.75 2.96 -8.03
C GLU A 360 -2.30 2.64 -9.44
N VAL A 361 -3.12 1.91 -10.18
CA VAL A 361 -2.98 1.79 -11.63
C VAL A 361 -3.78 2.89 -12.28
N VAL A 362 -3.19 3.53 -13.28
CA VAL A 362 -3.77 4.63 -14.04
C VAL A 362 -3.91 4.21 -15.50
N LEU A 363 -5.12 4.30 -16.03
CA LEU A 363 -5.42 4.14 -17.45
C LEU A 363 -5.76 5.51 -18.03
N ARG A 364 -4.99 5.96 -19.03
CA ARG A 364 -5.29 7.16 -19.80
C ARG A 364 -5.77 6.79 -21.18
N ASN A 365 -6.99 7.18 -21.55
CA ASN A 365 -7.47 7.00 -22.91
C ASN A 365 -6.65 7.88 -23.87
N ASN A 366 -6.01 7.30 -24.90
CA ASN A 366 -5.11 8.05 -25.78
C ASN A 366 -5.81 9.03 -26.72
N GLN A 367 -7.14 8.92 -26.90
CA GLN A 367 -7.93 9.82 -27.73
C GLN A 367 -8.52 10.98 -26.92
N THR A 368 -9.11 10.70 -25.76
CA THR A 368 -9.81 11.71 -24.94
C THR A 368 -8.93 12.31 -23.83
N ALA A 369 -7.81 11.67 -23.52
CA ALA A 369 -6.95 11.95 -22.36
C ALA A 369 -7.63 11.76 -20.99
N GLU A 370 -8.82 11.15 -20.95
CA GLU A 370 -9.52 10.80 -19.71
C GLU A 370 -8.71 9.79 -18.89
N LEU A 371 -8.69 9.98 -17.56
CA LEU A 371 -7.98 9.14 -16.61
C LEU A 371 -8.97 8.29 -15.81
N THR A 372 -8.67 7.00 -15.70
CA THR A 372 -9.33 6.08 -14.77
C THR A 372 -8.28 5.50 -13.84
N THR A 373 -8.52 5.54 -12.53
CA THR A 373 -7.58 5.00 -11.53
C THR A 373 -8.20 3.88 -10.71
N THR A 374 -7.37 2.95 -10.27
CA THR A 374 -7.77 1.84 -9.40
C THR A 374 -6.68 1.58 -8.39
N ALA A 375 -7.02 1.59 -7.11
CA ALA A 375 -6.09 1.28 -6.04
C ALA A 375 -5.72 -0.21 -6.04
N LEU A 376 -4.46 -0.49 -5.74
CA LEU A 376 -3.93 -1.83 -5.58
C LEU A 376 -3.88 -2.20 -4.10
N SER A 377 -4.20 -3.46 -3.80
CA SER A 377 -4.03 -4.05 -2.46
C SER A 377 -2.58 -4.50 -2.24
N VAL A 378 -1.62 -3.58 -2.40
CA VAL A 378 -0.18 -3.80 -2.15
C VAL A 378 0.36 -2.72 -1.21
N ASP A 379 1.35 -3.07 -0.41
CA ASP A 379 2.01 -2.14 0.50
C ASP A 379 3.47 -1.89 0.04
N PRO A 380 3.78 -0.70 -0.51
CA PRO A 380 5.12 -0.40 -1.02
C PRO A 380 6.17 -0.31 0.10
N ARG A 381 5.77 -0.16 1.36
CA ARG A 381 6.68 -0.25 2.52
C ARG A 381 7.33 -1.62 2.65
N ARG A 382 6.80 -2.64 1.96
CA ARG A 382 7.33 -4.00 1.94
C ARG A 382 8.19 -4.29 0.71
N TRP A 383 8.46 -3.31 -0.15
CA TRP A 383 9.37 -3.45 -1.29
C TRP A 383 10.81 -3.22 -0.84
N THR A 384 11.31 -4.12 0.03
CA THR A 384 12.60 -3.93 0.72
C THR A 384 13.80 -4.07 -0.20
N GLY A 385 14.88 -3.37 0.13
CA GLY A 385 16.16 -3.46 -0.60
C GLY A 385 16.82 -4.83 -0.50
N GLY A 386 17.67 -5.15 -1.48
CA GLY A 386 18.45 -6.39 -1.54
C GLY A 386 17.75 -7.58 -2.20
N GLU A 387 16.46 -7.46 -2.53
CA GLU A 387 15.69 -8.48 -3.23
C GLU A 387 14.81 -7.87 -4.34
N LYS A 388 14.75 -8.55 -5.49
CA LYS A 388 13.78 -8.22 -6.53
C LYS A 388 12.38 -8.64 -6.11
N GLN A 389 11.42 -7.74 -6.28
CA GLN A 389 10.01 -7.96 -5.99
C GLN A 389 9.26 -8.20 -7.29
N THR A 390 8.40 -9.22 -7.31
CA THR A 390 7.48 -9.50 -8.42
C THR A 390 6.06 -9.30 -7.92
N LEU A 391 5.38 -8.29 -8.47
CA LEU A 391 3.97 -8.02 -8.20
C LEU A 391 3.13 -8.69 -9.29
N THR A 392 2.32 -9.67 -8.92
CA THR A 392 1.30 -10.26 -9.81
C THR A 392 -0.05 -9.65 -9.49
N LEU A 393 -0.58 -8.86 -10.43
CA LEU A 393 -1.80 -8.07 -10.26
C LEU A 393 -2.87 -8.57 -11.22
N GLN A 394 -4.11 -8.62 -10.72
CA GLN A 394 -5.30 -8.87 -11.53
C GLN A 394 -6.30 -7.76 -11.26
N LEU A 395 -6.49 -6.89 -12.24
CA LEU A 395 -7.31 -5.68 -12.11
C LEU A 395 -8.64 -5.88 -12.82
N ALA A 396 -9.75 -5.62 -12.13
CA ALA A 396 -11.04 -5.52 -12.79
C ALA A 396 -11.10 -4.19 -13.58
N LEU A 397 -11.38 -4.28 -14.88
CA LEU A 397 -11.55 -3.13 -15.75
C LEU A 397 -13.00 -2.65 -15.70
N PRO A 398 -13.28 -1.38 -15.34
CA PRO A 398 -14.65 -0.86 -15.29
C PRO A 398 -15.37 -0.96 -16.65
N GLU A 399 -16.66 -1.33 -16.64
CA GLU A 399 -17.50 -1.38 -17.85
C GLU A 399 -17.74 -0.01 -18.51
N THR A 400 -17.55 1.05 -17.73
CA THR A 400 -17.66 2.45 -18.15
C THR A 400 -16.54 2.88 -19.10
N LEU A 401 -15.44 2.12 -19.19
CA LEU A 401 -14.37 2.40 -20.13
C LEU A 401 -14.86 2.32 -21.59
N ALA A 402 -14.32 3.19 -22.44
CA ALA A 402 -14.58 3.18 -23.87
C ALA A 402 -13.57 2.29 -24.61
N ASN A 403 -13.98 1.70 -25.74
CA ASN A 403 -13.05 1.02 -26.65
C ASN A 403 -11.94 1.98 -27.09
N GLY A 404 -10.70 1.49 -27.16
CA GLY A 404 -9.58 2.28 -27.68
C GLY A 404 -8.22 1.85 -27.14
N THR A 405 -7.21 2.63 -27.47
CA THR A 405 -5.85 2.45 -26.95
C THR A 405 -5.65 3.30 -25.71
N TYR A 406 -5.04 2.70 -24.69
CA TYR A 406 -4.77 3.33 -23.40
C TYR A 406 -3.27 3.35 -23.08
N THR A 407 -2.84 4.42 -22.42
CA THR A 407 -1.58 4.46 -21.69
C THR A 407 -1.82 3.92 -20.29
N LEU A 408 -1.08 2.88 -19.90
CA LEU A 408 -1.05 2.28 -18.56
C LEU A 408 0.07 2.89 -17.74
N GLY A 409 -0.21 3.28 -16.50
CA GLY A 409 0.77 3.82 -15.55
C GLY A 409 0.57 3.29 -14.13
N LEU A 410 1.60 3.46 -13.31
CA LEU A 410 1.56 3.21 -11.87
C LEU A 410 1.76 4.54 -11.14
N TRP A 411 0.90 4.83 -10.18
CA TRP A 411 0.94 6.05 -9.40
C TRP A 411 1.05 5.75 -7.92
N LEU A 412 1.97 6.47 -7.26
CA LEU A 412 2.19 6.37 -5.83
C LEU A 412 2.03 7.76 -5.20
N PRO A 413 0.79 8.28 -5.13
CA PRO A 413 0.53 9.60 -4.56
C PRO A 413 0.71 9.60 -3.05
N ASP A 414 0.78 10.79 -2.46
CA ASP A 414 0.68 10.92 -1.01
C ASP A 414 -0.61 10.30 -0.47
N ALA A 415 -0.51 9.64 0.68
CA ALA A 415 -1.63 8.98 1.32
C ALA A 415 -2.64 10.01 1.87
N ASP A 416 -2.18 11.21 2.22
CA ASP A 416 -3.04 12.30 2.63
C ASP A 416 -3.74 12.95 1.43
N SER A 417 -5.06 13.15 1.53
CA SER A 417 -5.88 13.69 0.44
C SER A 417 -5.46 15.09 0.02
N ASP A 418 -4.94 15.90 0.95
CA ASP A 418 -4.57 17.29 0.69
C ASP A 418 -3.29 17.39 -0.15
N LEU A 419 -2.42 16.37 -0.09
CA LEU A 419 -1.17 16.29 -0.84
C LEU A 419 -1.24 15.32 -2.02
N ARG A 420 -2.26 14.47 -2.10
CA ARG A 420 -2.40 13.38 -3.07
C ARG A 420 -2.13 13.83 -4.52
N ASN A 421 -2.71 14.96 -4.92
CA ASN A 421 -2.64 15.46 -6.30
C ASN A 421 -1.47 16.41 -6.55
N ASP A 422 -0.64 16.68 -5.54
CA ASP A 422 0.57 17.47 -5.71
C ASP A 422 1.73 16.54 -6.09
N VAL A 423 2.15 16.64 -7.36
CA VAL A 423 3.24 15.84 -7.96
C VAL A 423 4.54 15.89 -7.15
N ARG A 424 4.76 16.94 -6.35
CA ARG A 424 5.94 17.08 -5.49
C ARG A 424 6.04 16.03 -4.39
N TYR A 425 4.92 15.40 -4.05
CA TYR A 425 4.77 14.36 -3.02
C TYR A 425 4.46 12.96 -3.59
N ALA A 426 4.42 12.82 -4.92
CA ALA A 426 4.31 11.51 -5.56
C ALA A 426 5.68 10.81 -5.65
N VAL A 427 5.68 9.49 -5.64
CA VAL A 427 6.91 8.70 -5.78
C VAL A 427 7.26 8.48 -7.24
N ARG A 428 8.44 8.98 -7.64
CA ARG A 428 9.10 8.76 -8.92
C ARG A 428 9.97 7.50 -8.89
N PHE A 429 9.88 6.70 -9.94
CA PHE A 429 10.75 5.55 -10.16
C PHE A 429 12.05 5.93 -10.88
N ALA A 430 13.11 5.18 -10.60
CA ALA A 430 14.47 5.38 -11.11
C ALA A 430 14.66 4.77 -12.51
N ASN A 431 13.81 5.15 -13.45
CA ASN A 431 13.84 4.68 -14.83
C ASN A 431 13.83 5.82 -15.85
N GLU A 432 14.46 5.61 -17.00
CA GLU A 432 14.39 6.53 -18.13
C GLU A 432 12.99 6.51 -18.75
N ASN A 433 12.46 7.68 -19.14
CA ASN A 433 11.20 7.84 -19.90
C ASN A 433 9.92 7.25 -19.26
N VAL A 434 9.92 6.98 -17.95
CA VAL A 434 8.74 6.48 -17.21
C VAL A 434 7.99 7.61 -16.51
N TRP A 435 8.72 8.55 -15.90
CA TRP A 435 8.13 9.59 -15.05
C TRP A 435 7.47 10.73 -15.85
N ASP A 436 6.25 11.09 -15.47
CA ASP A 436 5.57 12.29 -15.94
C ASP A 436 5.56 13.41 -14.88
N PRO A 437 6.30 14.52 -15.10
CA PRO A 437 6.42 15.59 -14.11
C PRO A 437 5.15 16.45 -13.96
N ILE A 438 4.13 16.26 -14.81
CA ILE A 438 2.87 17.00 -14.72
C ILE A 438 1.87 16.23 -13.86
N SER A 439 1.69 14.92 -14.14
CA SER A 439 0.71 14.09 -13.43
C SER A 439 1.28 13.38 -12.20
N GLY A 440 2.60 13.17 -12.14
CA GLY A 440 3.24 12.35 -11.12
C GLY A 440 3.08 10.84 -11.32
N VAL A 441 2.62 10.41 -12.49
CA VAL A 441 2.44 8.99 -12.84
C VAL A 441 3.73 8.44 -13.44
N ASN A 442 4.03 7.17 -13.12
CA ASN A 442 5.08 6.38 -13.75
C ASN A 442 4.45 5.57 -14.91
N TRP A 443 4.54 6.06 -16.14
CA TRP A 443 3.95 5.42 -17.33
C TRP A 443 4.71 4.14 -17.73
N LEU A 444 3.98 3.03 -17.82
CA LEU A 444 4.50 1.69 -18.07
C LEU A 444 4.34 1.30 -19.56
N SER A 445 3.20 1.60 -20.15
CA SER A 445 2.91 1.26 -21.55
C SER A 445 1.99 2.27 -22.19
N ASN A 446 2.10 2.49 -23.50
CA ASN A 446 1.26 3.42 -24.27
C ASN A 446 0.32 2.73 -25.27
N SER A 447 0.30 1.40 -25.28
CA SER A 447 -0.29 0.60 -26.35
C SER A 447 -1.18 -0.54 -25.85
N LEU A 448 -1.80 -0.38 -24.67
CA LEU A 448 -2.79 -1.35 -24.18
C LEU A 448 -4.11 -1.11 -24.93
N HIS A 449 -4.58 -2.11 -25.66
CA HIS A 449 -5.85 -2.03 -26.37
C HIS A 449 -6.99 -2.54 -25.47
N LEU A 450 -7.98 -1.70 -25.22
CA LEU A 450 -9.19 -2.08 -24.48
C LEU A 450 -10.36 -2.16 -25.45
N THR A 451 -11.07 -3.28 -25.42
CA THR A 451 -12.24 -3.52 -26.26
C THR A 451 -13.35 -4.22 -25.49
N ARG A 452 -14.60 -3.96 -25.86
CA ARG A 452 -15.78 -4.70 -25.40
C ARG A 452 -15.94 -6.05 -26.12
N GLU A 453 -15.33 -6.18 -27.30
CA GLU A 453 -15.35 -7.41 -28.09
C GLU A 453 -14.50 -8.50 -27.39
N THR A 454 -14.88 -9.77 -27.54
CA THR A 454 -14.03 -10.89 -27.10
C THR A 454 -12.67 -10.81 -27.79
N VAL A 455 -11.59 -10.67 -27.01
CA VAL A 455 -10.22 -10.68 -27.52
C VAL A 455 -9.94 -12.04 -28.16
N GLY A 456 -10.01 -12.10 -29.50
CA GLY A 456 -9.84 -13.32 -30.27
C GLY A 456 -9.44 -13.05 -31.73
N VAL A 457 -8.13 -13.00 -31.97
CA VAL A 457 -7.40 -13.28 -33.22
C VAL A 457 -7.84 -12.53 -34.49
N LEU A 458 -7.01 -11.56 -34.90
CA LEU A 458 -6.93 -11.07 -36.27
C LEU A 458 -6.53 -12.23 -37.20
N LEU A 459 -7.48 -12.78 -37.97
CA LEU A 459 -7.18 -13.57 -39.15
C LEU A 459 -7.04 -12.61 -40.33
N GLU A 460 -5.80 -12.41 -40.81
CA GLU A 460 -5.55 -11.71 -42.07
C GLU A 460 -6.12 -12.51 -43.25
N ASP A 461 -6.97 -11.80 -44.00
CA ASP A 461 -7.38 -12.00 -45.39
C ASP A 461 -7.97 -13.36 -45.81
N ALA A 462 -9.29 -13.36 -45.98
CA ALA A 462 -9.91 -14.01 -47.12
C ALA A 462 -11.18 -13.24 -47.53
N SER A 463 -10.95 -12.10 -48.19
CA SER A 463 -11.68 -11.65 -49.38
C SER A 463 -13.22 -11.64 -49.36
N SER A 464 -13.76 -10.44 -49.56
CA SER A 464 -15.12 -10.12 -50.05
C SER A 464 -16.28 -10.47 -49.10
N LEU A 465 -16.82 -9.50 -48.38
CA LEU A 465 -17.94 -8.67 -48.87
C LEU A 465 -19.01 -9.50 -49.61
N ARG A 466 -20.01 -10.00 -48.88
CA ARG A 466 -21.39 -9.50 -48.95
C ARG A 466 -22.36 -10.30 -48.08
N GLU A 467 -23.07 -9.55 -47.25
CA GLU A 467 -24.51 -9.69 -47.00
C GLU A 467 -24.96 -10.81 -46.03
N LEU A 468 -24.94 -10.49 -44.73
CA LEU A 468 -26.17 -10.36 -43.93
C LEU A 468 -25.84 -9.87 -42.52
N VAL A 469 -26.35 -8.68 -42.21
CA VAL A 469 -26.47 -8.11 -40.88
C VAL A 469 -27.47 -8.96 -40.07
N GLY A 470 -27.11 -9.42 -38.87
CA GLY A 470 -28.05 -9.97 -37.89
C GLY A 470 -27.43 -10.81 -36.76
N ASN A 471 -27.45 -10.26 -35.54
CA ASN A 471 -27.27 -10.88 -34.20
C ASN A 471 -25.94 -11.61 -33.89
N GLU A 472 -25.05 -10.97 -33.12
CA GLU A 472 -24.21 -11.70 -32.16
C GLU A 472 -25.11 -12.14 -31.00
N ALA A 473 -25.59 -13.38 -31.06
CA ALA A 473 -26.31 -14.03 -29.97
C ALA A 473 -25.38 -14.21 -28.76
N LEU A 474 -25.90 -13.96 -27.57
CA LEU A 474 -25.21 -14.21 -26.32
C LEU A 474 -24.80 -15.69 -26.25
N ARG A 475 -23.51 -15.95 -26.11
CA ARG A 475 -23.02 -17.32 -25.92
C ARG A 475 -23.63 -17.86 -24.62
N GLY A 476 -24.35 -18.99 -24.70
CA GLY A 476 -25.07 -19.59 -23.58
C GLY A 476 -26.58 -19.31 -23.56
N ASP A 477 -27.08 -18.45 -24.46
CA ASP A 477 -28.51 -18.16 -24.68
C ASP A 477 -29.00 -19.20 -25.70
N PHE A 478 -29.67 -20.23 -25.18
CA PHE A 478 -30.05 -21.42 -25.92
C PHE A 478 -31.46 -21.34 -26.50
N ASP A 479 -32.31 -20.45 -25.98
CA ASP A 479 -33.65 -20.21 -26.51
C ASP A 479 -33.74 -18.95 -27.41
N GLY A 480 -32.68 -18.15 -27.46
CA GLY A 480 -32.48 -17.02 -28.33
C GLY A 480 -33.27 -15.79 -27.92
N ASP A 481 -33.69 -15.70 -26.65
CA ASP A 481 -34.48 -14.59 -26.12
C ASP A 481 -33.63 -13.35 -25.79
N GLY A 482 -32.30 -13.49 -25.81
CA GLY A 482 -31.35 -12.43 -25.58
C GLY A 482 -30.95 -12.24 -24.13
N ASP A 483 -31.28 -13.17 -23.23
CA ASP A 483 -30.84 -13.21 -21.84
C ASP A 483 -30.25 -14.60 -21.51
N ASN A 484 -29.23 -14.65 -20.65
CA ASN A 484 -28.71 -15.93 -20.11
C ASN A 484 -29.37 -16.16 -18.75
N ASP A 485 -30.43 -16.96 -18.67
CA ASP A 485 -31.25 -17.12 -17.45
C ASP A 485 -31.42 -18.59 -16.99
N VAL A 486 -32.37 -18.83 -16.08
CA VAL A 486 -32.62 -20.17 -15.52
C VAL A 486 -33.04 -21.17 -16.61
N ALA A 487 -33.75 -20.73 -17.65
CA ALA A 487 -34.21 -21.60 -18.72
C ALA A 487 -33.03 -22.17 -19.52
N ASP A 488 -31.97 -21.39 -19.73
CA ASP A 488 -30.78 -21.81 -20.46
C ASP A 488 -29.95 -22.85 -19.73
N ILE A 489 -29.70 -22.63 -18.44
CA ILE A 489 -28.91 -23.59 -17.64
C ILE A 489 -29.67 -24.89 -17.42
N ASP A 490 -31.00 -24.83 -17.27
CA ASP A 490 -31.85 -26.02 -17.23
C ASP A 490 -31.84 -26.75 -18.57
N ALA A 491 -31.83 -26.03 -19.69
CA ALA A 491 -31.75 -26.61 -21.03
C ALA A 491 -30.39 -27.28 -21.28
N LEU A 492 -29.30 -26.67 -20.83
CA LEU A 492 -27.95 -27.25 -20.90
C LEU A 492 -27.83 -28.50 -20.02
N ALA A 493 -28.31 -28.45 -18.78
CA ALA A 493 -28.33 -29.60 -17.89
C ALA A 493 -29.14 -30.76 -18.49
N ALA A 494 -30.29 -30.47 -19.11
CA ALA A 494 -31.06 -31.47 -19.84
C ALA A 494 -30.30 -32.05 -21.05
N ALA A 495 -29.57 -31.23 -21.81
CA ALA A 495 -28.77 -31.67 -22.95
C ALA A 495 -27.60 -32.58 -22.54
N ILE A 496 -26.95 -32.28 -21.41
CA ILE A 496 -25.88 -33.10 -20.81
C ILE A 496 -26.45 -34.45 -20.34
N ARG A 497 -27.57 -34.46 -19.61
CA ARG A 497 -28.23 -35.70 -19.18
C ARG A 497 -28.71 -36.56 -20.34
N ALA A 498 -29.11 -35.91 -21.45
CA ALA A 498 -29.48 -36.58 -22.69
C ALA A 498 -28.27 -37.06 -23.53
N GLN A 499 -27.04 -36.75 -23.11
CA GLN A 499 -25.79 -37.05 -23.83
C GLN A 499 -25.83 -36.54 -25.28
N SER A 500 -26.24 -35.29 -25.44
CA SER A 500 -26.30 -34.63 -26.74
C SER A 500 -24.93 -34.59 -27.43
N ASN A 501 -24.90 -34.71 -28.76
CA ASN A 501 -23.69 -34.47 -29.57
C ASN A 501 -23.80 -33.15 -30.35
N ASP A 502 -24.82 -32.34 -30.05
CA ASP A 502 -25.03 -31.06 -30.69
C ASP A 502 -24.05 -30.04 -30.09
N LEU A 503 -23.08 -29.64 -30.90
CA LEU A 503 -21.98 -28.75 -30.49
C LEU A 503 -22.44 -27.35 -30.09
N ARG A 504 -23.73 -27.00 -30.26
CA ARG A 504 -24.24 -25.76 -29.67
C ARG A 504 -24.15 -25.75 -28.15
N TRP A 505 -24.24 -26.92 -27.51
CA TRP A 505 -24.13 -27.09 -26.05
C TRP A 505 -22.68 -27.25 -25.57
N ASP A 506 -21.72 -27.38 -26.50
CA ASP A 506 -20.29 -27.47 -26.22
C ASP A 506 -19.74 -26.05 -25.99
N LEU A 507 -19.82 -25.63 -24.73
CA LEU A 507 -19.46 -24.30 -24.28
C LEU A 507 -17.98 -24.18 -23.96
N ASP A 508 -17.29 -25.27 -23.62
CA ASP A 508 -15.84 -25.24 -23.37
C ASP A 508 -14.99 -25.50 -24.63
N GLY A 509 -15.62 -26.00 -25.70
CA GLY A 509 -15.04 -26.20 -27.02
C GLY A 509 -14.18 -27.46 -27.13
N ASP A 510 -14.34 -28.42 -26.21
CA ASP A 510 -13.57 -29.67 -26.21
C ASP A 510 -14.14 -30.76 -27.16
N GLY A 511 -15.28 -30.47 -27.80
CA GLY A 511 -15.98 -31.37 -28.70
C GLY A 511 -16.96 -32.32 -28.01
N ARG A 512 -17.27 -32.15 -26.72
CA ARG A 512 -18.16 -33.01 -25.94
C ARG A 512 -19.12 -32.21 -25.07
N VAL A 513 -20.40 -32.54 -25.12
CA VAL A 513 -21.40 -31.99 -24.20
C VAL A 513 -21.36 -32.75 -22.86
N SER A 514 -20.84 -32.10 -21.81
CA SER A 514 -20.55 -32.69 -20.51
C SER A 514 -20.74 -31.70 -19.34
N SER A 515 -20.52 -32.16 -18.10
CA SER A 515 -20.57 -31.30 -16.92
C SER A 515 -19.55 -30.14 -16.94
N ALA A 516 -18.53 -30.22 -17.80
CA ALA A 516 -17.59 -29.13 -18.03
C ALA A 516 -18.26 -27.94 -18.73
N ASP A 517 -19.24 -28.18 -19.60
CA ASP A 517 -20.06 -27.13 -20.22
C ASP A 517 -20.99 -26.47 -19.21
N HIS A 518 -21.62 -27.26 -18.34
CA HIS A 518 -22.42 -26.74 -17.23
C HIS A 518 -21.59 -25.84 -16.32
N THR A 519 -20.37 -26.28 -15.98
CA THR A 519 -19.42 -25.48 -15.20
C THR A 519 -19.02 -24.19 -15.93
N THR A 520 -18.85 -24.27 -17.25
CA THR A 520 -18.52 -23.12 -18.10
C THR A 520 -19.69 -22.14 -18.16
N TRP A 521 -20.92 -22.61 -18.29
CA TRP A 521 -22.10 -21.74 -18.26
C TRP A 521 -22.20 -20.98 -16.94
N VAL A 522 -22.10 -21.70 -15.81
CA VAL A 522 -22.21 -21.10 -14.47
C VAL A 522 -21.08 -20.11 -14.18
N ARG A 523 -19.81 -20.51 -14.37
CA ARG A 523 -18.65 -19.72 -13.92
C ARG A 523 -18.13 -18.73 -14.95
N VAL A 524 -18.31 -19.02 -16.23
CA VAL A 524 -17.66 -18.26 -17.32
C VAL A 524 -18.67 -17.44 -18.11
N ILE A 525 -19.89 -17.93 -18.29
CA ILE A 525 -20.94 -17.21 -19.03
C ILE A 525 -21.77 -16.34 -18.09
N LYS A 526 -22.35 -16.93 -17.04
CA LYS A 526 -23.24 -16.22 -16.11
C LYS A 526 -22.50 -15.52 -14.96
N TYR A 527 -21.24 -15.88 -14.74
CA TYR A 527 -20.40 -15.35 -13.65
C TYR A 527 -21.03 -15.53 -12.25
N THR A 528 -21.66 -16.68 -12.03
CA THR A 528 -22.26 -17.03 -10.74
C THR A 528 -21.62 -18.31 -10.16
N THR A 529 -22.16 -18.80 -9.05
CA THR A 529 -21.75 -20.01 -8.33
C THR A 529 -22.92 -20.98 -8.17
N ALA A 530 -22.62 -22.26 -7.99
CA ALA A 530 -23.58 -23.20 -7.43
C ALA A 530 -24.08 -22.65 -6.08
N GLY A 531 -25.40 -22.66 -5.88
CA GLY A 531 -26.04 -22.05 -4.71
C GLY A 531 -26.89 -20.82 -5.05
N ASP A 532 -26.51 -20.03 -6.05
CA ASP A 532 -27.23 -18.81 -6.47
C ASP A 532 -28.47 -19.17 -7.30
N ALA A 533 -29.57 -19.52 -6.62
CA ALA A 533 -30.83 -19.91 -7.23
C ALA A 533 -31.53 -18.75 -7.96
N THR A 534 -31.21 -17.50 -7.61
CA THR A 534 -31.80 -16.30 -8.23
C THR A 534 -31.02 -15.77 -9.44
N LEU A 535 -29.79 -16.25 -9.63
CA LEU A 535 -28.82 -15.78 -10.62
C LEU A 535 -28.45 -14.29 -10.46
N ASP A 536 -28.47 -13.78 -9.22
CA ASP A 536 -28.13 -12.38 -8.91
C ASP A 536 -26.61 -12.14 -8.68
N GLY A 537 -25.82 -13.22 -8.76
CA GLY A 537 -24.37 -13.21 -8.60
C GLY A 537 -23.91 -13.51 -7.18
N THR A 538 -24.82 -13.72 -6.24
CA THR A 538 -24.53 -14.02 -4.83
C THR A 538 -25.18 -15.32 -4.38
N PHE A 539 -24.57 -16.02 -3.43
CA PHE A 539 -25.18 -17.19 -2.79
C PHE A 539 -25.49 -16.84 -1.34
N ASP A 540 -26.75 -16.56 -1.04
CA ASP A 540 -27.17 -16.13 0.29
C ASP A 540 -28.45 -16.83 0.79
N SER A 541 -29.00 -16.34 1.89
CA SER A 541 -30.20 -16.93 2.50
C SER A 541 -31.45 -16.83 1.61
N THR A 542 -31.50 -15.88 0.68
CA THR A 542 -32.58 -15.68 -0.30
C THR A 542 -32.60 -16.84 -1.28
N ASP A 543 -31.45 -17.29 -1.76
CA ASP A 543 -31.35 -18.43 -2.68
C ASP A 543 -31.75 -19.75 -2.01
N LEU A 544 -31.30 -19.96 -0.78
CA LEU A 544 -31.71 -21.12 0.00
C LEU A 544 -33.22 -21.11 0.22
N VAL A 545 -33.80 -19.96 0.59
CA VAL A 545 -35.25 -19.84 0.77
C VAL A 545 -35.98 -20.15 -0.55
N GLN A 546 -35.49 -19.64 -1.68
CA GLN A 546 -36.06 -19.92 -2.99
C GLN A 546 -36.02 -21.41 -3.34
N ALA A 547 -34.86 -22.05 -3.25
CA ALA A 547 -34.69 -23.48 -3.58
C ALA A 547 -35.55 -24.37 -2.65
N PHE A 548 -35.60 -24.08 -1.35
CA PHE A 548 -36.40 -24.87 -0.40
C PHE A 548 -37.91 -24.62 -0.51
N GLN A 549 -38.36 -23.46 -1.01
CA GLN A 549 -39.79 -23.21 -1.25
C GLN A 549 -40.38 -24.14 -2.32
N ALA A 550 -39.56 -24.63 -3.26
CA ALA A 550 -39.98 -25.60 -4.26
C ALA A 550 -40.32 -26.98 -3.65
N GLY A 551 -39.85 -27.26 -2.43
CA GLY A 551 -40.15 -28.50 -1.71
C GLY A 551 -39.59 -29.76 -2.37
N ARG A 552 -38.50 -29.63 -3.14
CA ARG A 552 -37.88 -30.73 -3.90
C ARG A 552 -36.76 -31.46 -3.17
N TYR A 553 -36.18 -30.85 -2.13
CA TYR A 553 -35.02 -31.38 -1.41
C TYR A 553 -35.23 -32.81 -0.91
N GLU A 554 -34.37 -33.75 -1.35
CA GLU A 554 -34.37 -35.17 -0.95
C GLU A 554 -35.72 -35.89 -1.21
N THR A 555 -36.53 -35.38 -2.15
CA THR A 555 -37.83 -35.99 -2.52
C THR A 555 -37.75 -36.98 -3.68
N GLY A 556 -36.65 -36.94 -4.45
CA GLY A 556 -36.49 -37.68 -5.71
C GLY A 556 -37.35 -37.17 -6.86
N LEU A 557 -38.03 -36.02 -6.68
CA LEU A 557 -38.74 -35.33 -7.75
C LEU A 557 -37.76 -34.46 -8.54
N ALA A 558 -38.02 -34.31 -9.84
CA ALA A 558 -37.19 -33.48 -10.70
C ALA A 558 -37.15 -32.02 -10.20
N ALA A 559 -35.96 -31.43 -10.24
CA ALA A 559 -35.68 -30.03 -9.93
C ALA A 559 -34.86 -29.40 -11.07
N GLY A 560 -34.98 -28.08 -11.21
CA GLY A 560 -34.09 -27.25 -12.04
C GLY A 560 -33.24 -26.33 -11.15
N TRP A 561 -32.44 -25.46 -11.77
CA TRP A 561 -31.46 -24.61 -11.08
C TRP A 561 -32.08 -23.76 -9.96
N ALA A 562 -33.18 -23.05 -10.25
CA ALA A 562 -33.89 -22.24 -9.26
C ALA A 562 -34.58 -23.06 -8.16
N GLU A 563 -34.78 -24.37 -8.37
CA GLU A 563 -35.36 -25.31 -7.41
C GLU A 563 -34.28 -26.10 -6.63
N GLY A 564 -33.00 -25.84 -6.90
CA GLY A 564 -31.85 -26.37 -6.16
C GLY A 564 -30.94 -27.37 -6.89
N ASP A 565 -31.21 -27.71 -8.16
CA ASP A 565 -30.32 -28.56 -8.99
C ASP A 565 -29.11 -27.76 -9.50
N TRP A 566 -28.14 -27.49 -8.62
CA TRP A 566 -26.94 -26.72 -8.97
C TRP A 566 -25.81 -27.55 -9.55
N THR A 567 -25.95 -28.89 -9.55
CA THR A 567 -25.01 -29.81 -10.21
C THR A 567 -25.46 -30.21 -11.61
N GLY A 568 -26.72 -29.96 -11.97
CA GLY A 568 -27.31 -30.25 -13.26
C GLY A 568 -27.71 -31.73 -13.44
N ASP A 569 -27.85 -32.50 -12.35
CA ASP A 569 -28.17 -33.92 -12.39
C ASP A 569 -29.68 -34.23 -12.39
N GLY A 570 -30.50 -33.19 -12.23
CA GLY A 570 -31.95 -33.22 -12.30
C GLY A 570 -32.64 -33.38 -10.94
N LEU A 571 -31.90 -33.38 -9.84
CA LEU A 571 -32.40 -33.51 -8.49
C LEU A 571 -31.89 -32.36 -7.61
N PHE A 572 -32.63 -32.07 -6.53
CA PHE A 572 -32.11 -31.22 -5.46
C PHE A 572 -31.85 -32.10 -4.23
N ASP A 573 -30.58 -32.39 -3.95
CA ASP A 573 -30.19 -33.24 -2.84
C ASP A 573 -28.94 -32.72 -2.09
N SER A 574 -28.45 -33.51 -1.14
CA SER A 574 -27.25 -33.15 -0.37
C SER A 574 -26.00 -32.93 -1.23
N GLY A 575 -25.91 -33.49 -2.44
CA GLY A 575 -24.86 -33.25 -3.42
C GLY A 575 -24.81 -31.80 -3.90
N ASP A 576 -25.97 -31.18 -4.16
CA ASP A 576 -26.04 -29.77 -4.58
C ASP A 576 -25.64 -28.82 -3.47
N LEU A 577 -26.09 -29.08 -2.23
CA LEU A 577 -25.65 -28.30 -1.07
C LEU A 577 -24.13 -28.40 -0.89
N VAL A 578 -23.57 -29.60 -0.97
CA VAL A 578 -22.11 -29.79 -0.88
C VAL A 578 -21.40 -29.04 -2.01
N ALA A 579 -21.90 -29.09 -3.25
CA ALA A 579 -21.34 -28.37 -4.37
C ALA A 579 -21.38 -26.85 -4.15
N ALA A 580 -22.50 -26.30 -3.68
CA ALA A 580 -22.68 -24.88 -3.40
C ALA A 580 -21.78 -24.37 -2.27
N PHE A 581 -21.72 -25.08 -1.14
CA PHE A 581 -20.89 -24.68 0.00
C PHE A 581 -19.39 -24.90 -0.25
N THR A 582 -19.01 -25.90 -1.06
CA THR A 582 -17.60 -26.13 -1.45
C THR A 582 -17.12 -25.09 -2.46
N ALA A 583 -18.02 -24.54 -3.28
CA ALA A 583 -17.71 -23.46 -4.21
C ALA A 583 -17.40 -22.11 -3.51
N GLY A 584 -17.65 -22.00 -2.19
CA GLY A 584 -17.05 -20.98 -1.30
C GLY A 584 -17.83 -19.67 -1.14
N GLY A 585 -19.09 -19.61 -1.55
CA GLY A 585 -19.83 -18.33 -1.71
C GLY A 585 -20.86 -17.94 -0.65
N TYR A 586 -21.11 -18.74 0.40
CA TYR A 586 -22.20 -18.43 1.34
C TYR A 586 -21.84 -17.27 2.28
N GLU A 587 -22.61 -16.16 2.22
CA GLU A 587 -22.41 -14.92 2.99
C GLU A 587 -21.06 -14.20 2.73
N ALA A 588 -20.55 -14.23 1.49
CA ALA A 588 -19.55 -13.26 1.05
C ALA A 588 -20.29 -11.95 0.63
N GLU A 589 -20.14 -10.87 1.42
CA GLU A 589 -20.84 -9.60 1.20
C GLU A 589 -20.68 -9.06 -0.24
N ALA A 590 -21.82 -8.81 -0.89
CA ALA A 590 -21.89 -8.08 -2.15
C ALA A 590 -21.38 -6.65 -1.98
N VAL A 591 -20.46 -6.21 -2.86
CA VAL A 591 -20.06 -4.81 -2.94
C VAL A 591 -21.18 -4.02 -3.63
N GLU A 592 -22.10 -3.45 -2.86
CA GLU A 592 -23.08 -2.50 -3.39
C GLU A 592 -22.38 -1.24 -3.92
N VAL A 593 -22.49 -1.01 -5.23
CA VAL A 593 -22.13 0.25 -5.88
C VAL A 593 -23.29 1.23 -5.71
N THR A 594 -23.28 2.02 -4.65
CA THR A 594 -24.23 3.14 -4.53
C THR A 594 -23.88 4.23 -5.54
N VAL A 595 -24.67 4.34 -6.61
CA VAL A 595 -24.62 5.47 -7.55
C VAL A 595 -25.21 6.70 -6.84
N VAL A 596 -24.36 7.65 -6.47
CA VAL A 596 -24.77 8.94 -5.90
C VAL A 596 -25.24 9.86 -7.04
N PRO A 597 -26.49 10.34 -7.08
CA PRO A 597 -26.89 11.37 -8.05
C PRO A 597 -26.49 12.76 -7.53
N GLU A 598 -25.92 13.59 -8.41
CA GLU A 598 -25.54 14.98 -8.11
C GLU A 598 -26.70 15.85 -7.59
N PRO A 599 -26.44 16.85 -6.73
CA PRO A 599 -27.49 17.68 -6.15
C PRO A 599 -27.99 18.71 -7.15
N THR A 600 -29.25 18.58 -7.57
CA THR A 600 -29.97 19.71 -8.17
C THR A 600 -30.55 20.60 -7.06
N SER A 601 -30.08 21.83 -7.04
CA SER A 601 -30.61 22.93 -6.22
C SER A 601 -32.10 23.10 -6.52
N SER A 602 -33.00 22.72 -5.58
CA SER A 602 -34.33 23.30 -5.31
C SER A 602 -35.17 22.39 -4.41
N ALA A 603 -35.14 22.58 -3.09
CA ALA A 603 -36.32 22.48 -2.20
C ALA A 603 -35.92 22.76 -0.75
N PHE A 604 -36.22 23.97 -0.31
CA PHE A 604 -36.37 24.29 1.11
C PHE A 604 -37.69 23.69 1.63
N ALA A 605 -37.62 23.23 2.88
CA ALA A 605 -38.70 23.16 3.89
C ALA A 605 -39.32 21.79 4.22
N VAL A 606 -39.46 21.60 5.56
CA VAL A 606 -40.29 20.65 6.31
C VAL A 606 -39.62 19.26 6.44
N THR A 607 -39.15 18.78 7.59
CA THR A 607 -39.79 18.76 8.91
C THR A 607 -38.77 18.47 10.02
N ALA A 608 -38.76 19.29 11.07
CA ALA A 608 -38.29 18.90 12.39
C ALA A 608 -39.45 18.22 13.13
N PHE A 609 -39.21 17.06 13.76
CA PHE A 609 -39.82 16.54 15.01
C PHE A 609 -39.74 15.00 15.04
N ALA A 610 -39.02 14.45 16.02
CA ALA A 610 -39.45 13.33 16.89
C ALA A 610 -38.25 12.56 17.48
N PHE A 611 -37.77 12.97 18.65
CA PHE A 611 -37.13 12.05 19.60
C PHE A 611 -37.51 12.48 21.01
N VAL A 612 -38.69 12.04 21.46
CA VAL A 612 -39.09 12.03 22.87
C VAL A 612 -39.97 10.79 23.11
N CYS A 613 -39.68 10.13 24.25
CA CYS A 613 -40.43 9.08 24.94
C CYS A 613 -40.12 7.61 24.60
N GLY A 614 -39.45 6.96 25.55
CA GLY A 614 -39.32 5.50 25.58
C GLY A 614 -38.77 4.88 26.87
N SER A 615 -38.96 5.46 28.06
CA SER A 615 -38.75 4.69 29.30
C SER A 615 -39.67 5.15 30.44
N VAL A 616 -40.88 4.56 30.44
CA VAL A 616 -41.85 4.63 31.54
C VAL A 616 -41.64 3.44 32.48
N LEU A 617 -41.26 3.79 33.71
CA LEU A 617 -41.66 3.19 34.98
C LEU A 617 -41.55 1.66 35.20
N ARG A 618 -40.71 1.30 36.17
CA ARG A 618 -41.16 0.51 37.32
C ARG A 618 -40.86 1.21 38.65
N ARG A 619 -41.87 1.12 39.53
CA ARG A 619 -42.10 1.75 40.85
C ARG A 619 -40.94 1.50 41.84
N ARG A 620 -40.48 2.52 42.59
CA ARG A 620 -41.05 3.14 43.83
C ARG A 620 -40.95 2.22 45.06
N VAL A 621 -40.14 2.61 46.05
CA VAL A 621 -40.53 3.01 47.44
C VAL A 621 -39.42 2.75 48.50
N ARG A 622 -39.07 3.85 49.23
CA ARG A 622 -38.47 4.00 50.58
C ARG A 622 -37.00 3.60 50.81
N GLY A 623 -36.18 4.39 51.50
CA GLY A 623 -36.45 5.61 52.27
C GLY A 623 -35.17 6.35 52.70
N ASN A 624 -35.32 7.64 53.00
CA ASN A 624 -34.34 8.50 53.66
C ASN A 624 -34.06 8.01 55.09
N ILE A 625 -32.78 8.03 55.48
CA ILE A 625 -32.33 8.46 56.81
C ILE A 625 -31.03 9.26 56.64
N ASP A 626 -31.08 10.50 57.14
CA ASP A 626 -29.97 11.42 57.37
C ASP A 626 -28.99 10.94 58.46
N THR A 627 -27.80 11.56 58.47
CA THR A 627 -26.86 11.87 59.58
C THR A 627 -25.45 11.33 59.32
N ALA A 628 -24.48 12.17 58.96
CA ALA A 628 -23.71 13.13 59.77
C ALA A 628 -22.51 12.51 60.53
N ALA A 629 -21.32 12.94 60.09
CA ALA A 629 -20.13 13.32 60.87
C ALA A 629 -19.27 12.27 61.63
N THR A 630 -17.98 12.62 61.71
CA THR A 630 -16.85 12.10 62.51
C THR A 630 -16.27 10.76 62.06
N ARG A 631 -14.97 10.59 61.79
CA ARG A 631 -13.74 11.25 62.26
C ARG A 631 -12.64 11.14 61.21
#